data_AF-A0A2J8UCQ7-F1
#
_entry.id   AF-A0A2J8UCQ7-F1
#
_cell.length_a   1.000
_cell.length_b   1.000
_cell.length_c   1.000
_cell.angle_alpha   90.00
_cell.angle_beta   90.00
_cell.angle_gamma   90.00
#
_symmetry.space_group_name_H-M   'P 1'
#
loop_
_entity.id
_entity.type
_entity.pdbx_description
1 polymer ?
#
loop_
_entity_poly.entity_id
_entity_poly.type
_entity_poly.pdbx_seq_one_letter_code
_entity_poly.pdbx_strand_id
1 'polypeptide(L)'
;MASSRLWFSLLLAAALAGRATALWPWPQNIQTSDQRYVLYPNNFQFQYDVSSAAQPGCSVLDEAFQRYRDLLFGSGSWPRPYLTANMY
;
A
#
# COMPACT_ATOMS: atom_id res chain seq x y z
N MET A 1 3.32 39.27 19.11
CA MET A 1 4.35 38.88 18.11
C MET A 1 4.75 37.40 18.15
N ALA A 2 4.44 36.62 19.22
CA ALA A 2 4.82 35.20 19.31
C ALA A 2 3.93 34.24 18.48
N SER A 3 2.65 34.57 18.27
CA SER A 3 1.68 33.70 17.56
C SER A 3 2.01 33.50 16.07
N SER A 4 2.46 34.54 15.38
CA SER A 4 2.81 34.50 13.96
C SER A 4 4.04 33.62 13.69
N ARG A 5 5.00 33.61 14.61
CA ARG A 5 6.21 32.77 14.51
C ARG A 5 5.90 31.28 14.64
N LEU A 6 5.04 30.92 15.60
CA LEU A 6 4.61 29.53 15.80
C LEU A 6 3.87 29.01 14.57
N TRP A 7 3.02 29.84 13.97
CA TRP A 7 2.29 29.47 12.76
C TRP A 7 3.23 29.28 11.57
N PHE A 8 4.19 30.19 11.40
CA PHE A 8 5.18 30.06 10.34
C PHE A 8 6.05 28.79 10.51
N SER A 9 6.47 28.47 11.74
CA SER A 9 7.20 27.24 12.04
C SER A 9 6.36 25.98 11.77
N LEU A 10 5.06 26.02 12.09
CA LEU A 10 4.15 24.91 11.81
C LEU A 10 3.94 24.71 10.30
N LEU A 11 3.74 25.79 9.55
CA LEU A 11 3.60 25.74 8.10
C LEU A 11 4.87 25.24 7.42
N LEU A 12 6.03 25.68 7.91
CA LEU A 12 7.33 25.22 7.42
C LEU A 12 7.53 23.73 7.71
N ALA A 13 7.16 23.25 8.90
CA ALA A 13 7.21 21.83 9.24
C ALA A 13 6.26 20.99 8.38
N ALA A 14 5.05 21.48 8.09
CA ALA A 14 4.11 20.82 7.20
C ALA A 14 4.60 20.79 5.74
N ALA A 15 5.26 21.85 5.26
CA ALA A 15 5.87 21.90 3.93
C ALA A 15 7.09 20.97 3.80
N LEU A 16 7.81 20.76 4.91
CA LEU A 16 8.97 19.85 5.00
C LEU A 16 8.58 18.42 5.37
N ALA A 17 7.33 18.17 5.75
CA ALA A 17 6.78 16.83 5.85
C ALA A 17 6.68 16.26 4.43
N GLY A 18 7.80 15.71 3.94
CA GLY A 18 7.85 14.94 2.70
C GLY A 18 6.75 13.89 2.71
N ARG A 19 6.27 13.49 1.51
CA ARG A 19 5.13 12.57 1.32
C ARG A 19 5.10 11.55 2.44
N ALA A 20 4.25 11.81 3.45
CA ALA A 20 4.16 10.94 4.60
C ALA A 20 3.66 9.62 4.03
N THR A 21 4.55 8.64 3.92
CA THR A 21 4.12 7.27 3.73
C THR A 21 3.22 7.03 4.93
N ALA A 22 1.94 6.78 4.69
CA ALA A 22 0.92 6.60 5.74
C ALA A 22 1.19 5.27 6.47
N LEU A 23 2.33 5.22 7.16
CA LEU A 23 2.88 4.06 7.83
C LEU A 23 2.76 4.33 9.31
N TRP A 24 2.10 3.40 9.98
CA TRP A 24 1.96 3.43 11.42
C TRP A 24 1.97 1.99 11.96
N PRO A 25 2.81 1.68 12.97
CA PRO A 25 3.86 2.52 13.56
C PRO A 25 5.02 2.83 12.60
N TRP A 26 5.91 3.76 12.97
CA TRP A 26 7.06 4.12 12.14
C TRP A 26 8.09 2.98 12.09
N PRO A 27 8.50 2.50 10.89
CA PRO A 27 9.53 1.47 10.77
C PRO A 27 10.89 1.95 11.26
N GLN A 28 11.75 1.02 11.71
CA GLN A 28 13.12 1.35 12.14
C GLN A 28 14.01 1.82 10.98
N ASN A 29 13.76 1.33 9.76
CA ASN A 29 14.50 1.71 8.56
C ASN A 29 13.54 1.75 7.38
N ILE A 30 13.57 2.84 6.61
CA ILE A 30 12.76 3.05 5.41
C ILE A 30 13.63 3.64 4.29
N GLN A 31 13.55 3.02 3.11
CA GLN A 31 14.15 3.53 1.88
C GLN A 31 13.07 3.63 0.81
N THR A 32 12.84 4.83 0.29
CA THR A 32 11.81 5.09 -0.72
C THR A 32 12.42 5.71 -1.97
N SER A 33 11.80 5.45 -3.11
CA SER A 33 12.10 6.08 -4.40
C SER A 33 10.85 6.84 -4.89
N ASP A 34 11.05 7.85 -5.74
CA ASP A 34 9.95 8.55 -6.42
C ASP A 34 9.30 7.72 -7.55
N GLN A 35 9.84 6.55 -7.87
CA GLN A 35 9.29 5.64 -8.87
C GLN A 35 7.92 5.11 -8.45
N ARG A 36 6.99 5.06 -9.42
CA ARG A 36 5.61 4.58 -9.21
C ARG A 36 5.36 3.30 -9.99
N TYR A 37 4.62 2.37 -9.38
CA TYR A 37 4.23 1.10 -9.98
C TYR A 37 2.71 0.95 -9.93
N VAL A 38 2.10 0.54 -11.03
CA VAL A 38 0.66 0.29 -11.12
C VAL A 38 0.37 -1.16 -10.75
N LEU A 39 -0.58 -1.38 -9.85
CA LEU A 39 -1.07 -2.71 -9.50
C LEU A 39 -2.47 -2.91 -10.09
N TYR A 40 -2.69 -4.08 -10.69
CA TYR A 40 -4.00 -4.49 -11.20
C TYR A 40 -4.58 -5.57 -10.29
N PRO A 41 -5.76 -5.34 -9.67
CA PRO A 41 -6.33 -6.30 -8.72
C PRO A 41 -6.44 -7.71 -9.32
N ASN A 42 -6.89 -7.82 -10.57
CA ASN A 42 -7.08 -9.10 -11.27
C ASN A 42 -5.78 -9.89 -11.52
N ASN A 43 -4.61 -9.24 -11.48
CA ASN A 43 -3.32 -9.88 -11.82
C ASN A 43 -2.31 -9.85 -10.66
N PHE A 44 -2.63 -9.19 -9.54
CA PHE A 44 -1.80 -9.20 -8.36
C PHE A 44 -2.05 -10.48 -7.55
N GLN A 45 -1.04 -11.04 -6.90
CA GLN A 45 -1.21 -12.12 -5.91
C GLN A 45 0.04 -12.21 -5.01
N PHE A 46 -0.15 -12.55 -3.74
CA PHE A 46 0.95 -12.95 -2.85
C PHE A 46 1.30 -14.41 -3.11
N GLN A 47 2.59 -14.73 -3.11
CA GLN A 47 3.09 -16.07 -3.41
C GLN A 47 4.30 -16.41 -2.54
N TYR A 48 4.51 -17.69 -2.31
CA TYR A 48 5.73 -18.20 -1.70
C TYR A 48 6.87 -18.20 -2.72
N ASP A 49 8.06 -17.84 -2.27
CA ASP A 49 9.28 -18.07 -3.04
C ASP A 49 9.67 -19.55 -2.97
N VAL A 50 10.31 -20.05 -4.03
CA VAL A 50 10.79 -21.45 -4.11
C VAL A 50 11.82 -21.78 -3.02
N SER A 51 12.53 -20.77 -2.51
CA SER A 51 13.56 -20.90 -1.48
C SER A 51 13.02 -20.63 -0.07
N SER A 52 11.72 -20.34 0.06
CA SER A 52 11.10 -20.05 1.35
C SER A 52 11.06 -21.30 2.25
N ALA A 53 11.40 -21.13 3.52
CA ALA A 53 11.25 -22.20 4.52
C ALA A 53 9.76 -22.53 4.79
N ALA A 54 8.88 -21.55 4.66
CA ALA A 54 7.44 -21.75 4.68
C ALA A 54 6.92 -22.07 3.26
N GLN A 55 5.95 -22.95 3.17
CA GLN A 55 5.39 -23.45 1.92
C GLN A 55 3.85 -23.43 1.99
N PRO A 56 3.15 -23.60 0.84
CA PRO A 56 1.71 -23.76 0.82
C PRO A 56 1.24 -24.84 1.83
N GLY A 57 0.20 -24.53 2.60
CA GLY A 57 -0.23 -25.33 3.75
C GLY A 57 0.15 -24.70 5.10
N CYS A 58 0.94 -23.62 5.10
CA CYS A 58 1.10 -22.77 6.27
C CYS A 58 -0.15 -21.89 6.46
N SER A 59 -1.12 -22.38 7.23
CA SER A 59 -2.43 -21.71 7.41
C SER A 59 -2.33 -20.23 7.76
N VAL A 60 -1.39 -19.86 8.63
CA VAL A 60 -1.16 -18.47 9.05
C VAL A 60 -0.84 -17.56 7.87
N LEU A 61 0.04 -18.00 6.96
CA LEU A 61 0.45 -17.21 5.81
C LEU A 61 -0.58 -17.28 4.68
N ASP A 62 -1.16 -18.46 4.45
CA ASP A 62 -2.22 -18.65 3.45
C ASP A 62 -3.42 -17.73 3.73
N GLU A 63 -3.88 -17.67 4.98
CA GLU A 63 -4.96 -16.77 5.40
C GLU A 63 -4.54 -15.30 5.39
N ALA A 64 -3.28 -15.00 5.74
CA ALA A 64 -2.77 -13.63 5.70
C ALA A 64 -2.73 -13.08 4.27
N PHE A 65 -2.29 -13.87 3.30
CA PHE A 65 -2.25 -13.48 1.89
C PHE A 65 -3.63 -13.07 1.38
N GLN A 66 -4.67 -13.86 1.70
CA GLN A 66 -6.04 -13.52 1.34
C GLN A 66 -6.51 -12.24 2.05
N ARG A 67 -6.35 -12.17 3.38
CA ARG A 67 -6.79 -11.01 4.18
C ARG A 67 -6.15 -9.70 3.73
N TYR A 68 -4.84 -9.67 3.50
CA TYR A 68 -4.15 -8.44 3.09
C TYR A 68 -4.46 -8.05 1.64
N ARG A 69 -4.70 -9.03 0.77
CA ARG A 69 -5.19 -8.75 -0.59
C ARG A 69 -6.54 -8.04 -0.54
N ASP A 70 -7.45 -8.52 0.31
CA ASP A 70 -8.77 -7.91 0.49
C ASP A 70 -8.69 -6.53 1.16
N LEU A 71 -7.66 -6.23 1.95
CA LEU A 71 -7.42 -4.88 2.46
C LEU A 71 -6.92 -3.92 1.37
N LEU A 72 -6.09 -4.41 0.44
CA LEU A 72 -5.54 -3.59 -0.66
C LEU A 72 -6.58 -3.33 -1.75
N PHE A 73 -7.44 -4.30 -2.03
CA PHE A 73 -8.34 -4.28 -3.16
C PHE A 73 -9.81 -4.62 -2.80
N GLY A 74 -10.22 -4.64 -1.53
CA GLY A 74 -11.56 -5.12 -1.18
C GLY A 74 -11.80 -6.60 -1.51
N SER A 75 -12.90 -7.15 -0.97
CA SER A 75 -13.28 -8.57 -1.13
C SER A 75 -14.19 -8.84 -2.33
N GLY A 76 -14.52 -7.81 -3.11
CA GLY A 76 -15.43 -7.91 -4.26
C GLY A 76 -14.76 -8.43 -5.53
N SER A 77 -15.57 -8.92 -6.46
CA SER A 77 -15.10 -9.20 -7.82
C SER A 77 -14.75 -7.90 -8.53
N TRP A 78 -13.53 -7.79 -9.04
CA TRP A 78 -13.12 -6.64 -9.82
C TRP A 78 -13.58 -6.78 -11.27
N PRO A 79 -14.32 -5.79 -11.82
CA PRO A 79 -14.71 -5.84 -13.22
C PRO A 79 -13.45 -5.94 -14.08
N ARG A 80 -13.45 -6.90 -15.02
CA ARG A 80 -12.37 -6.95 -16.01
C ARG A 80 -12.57 -5.75 -16.95
N PRO A 81 -11.53 -4.91 -17.15
CA PRO A 81 -11.67 -3.70 -17.98
C PRO A 81 -12.18 -3.98 -19.40
N TYR A 82 -11.94 -5.19 -19.91
CA TYR A 82 -12.38 -5.62 -21.25
C TYR A 82 -13.88 -5.93 -21.38
N LEU A 83 -14.62 -6.10 -20.27
CA LEU A 83 -16.06 -6.42 -20.31
C LEU A 83 -16.96 -5.17 -20.25
N THR A 84 -16.43 -4.04 -19.80
CA THR A 84 -17.16 -2.76 -19.72
C THR A 84 -17.12 -1.95 -21.02
N ALA A 85 -16.24 -2.30 -21.96
CA ALA A 85 -16.10 -1.59 -23.24
C ALA A 85 -17.13 -2.00 -24.31
N ASN A 86 -17.89 -3.09 -24.09
CA ASN A 86 -18.87 -3.62 -25.05
C ASN A 86 -20.33 -3.26 -24.69
N MET A 87 -20.54 -2.27 -23.80
CA MET A 87 -21.88 -1.82 -23.37
C MET A 87 -22.23 -0.38 -23.81
N TYR A 88 -21.51 0.17 -24.80
CA TYR A 88 -21.89 1.43 -25.49
C TYR A 88 -21.69 1.29 -27.00
#